data_AF-A0A7K0CE64-F1
#
_entry.id   AF-A0A7K0CE64-F1
#
_cell.length_a   1.000
_cell.length_b   1.000
_cell.length_c   1.000
_cell.angle_alpha   90.00
_cell.angle_beta   90.00
_cell.angle_gamma   90.00
#
_symmetry.space_group_name_H-M   'P 1'
#
loop_
_entity.id
_entity.type
_entity.pdbx_description
1 polymer ?
#
loop_
_entity_poly.entity_id
_entity_poly.type
_entity_poly.pdbx_seq_one_letter_code
_entity_poly.pdbx_strand_id
1 'polypeptide(L)' 'MSNPTALEYKVVTFRESLIGDALDSGKLEKVLNKHAEDGWALKAITSADVKGRIGPGAVEGLLLTLERPRR' A
#
# COMPACT_ATOMS: atom_id res chain seq x y z
N MET A 1 -17.59 20.50 -21.04
CA MET A 1 -17.62 19.32 -20.16
C MET A 1 -16.18 18.96 -19.87
N SER A 2 -15.70 19.22 -18.65
CA SER A 2 -14.40 18.74 -18.19
C SER A 2 -14.41 17.21 -18.28
N ASN A 3 -13.42 16.63 -18.96
CA ASN A 3 -13.22 15.18 -18.93
C ASN A 3 -13.18 14.76 -17.45
N PRO A 4 -13.88 13.69 -17.02
CA PRO A 4 -13.62 13.12 -15.72
C PRO A 4 -12.13 12.83 -15.70
N THR A 5 -11.40 13.49 -14.80
CA THR A 5 -9.95 13.43 -14.75
C THR A 5 -9.58 11.96 -14.69
N ALA A 6 -9.01 11.42 -15.76
CA ALA A 6 -8.64 10.01 -15.81
C ALA A 6 -7.76 9.75 -14.58
N LEU A 7 -7.96 8.62 -13.89
CA LEU A 7 -7.19 8.30 -12.70
C LEU A 7 -6.00 7.42 -13.07
N GLU A 8 -4.88 7.67 -12.40
CA GLU A 8 -3.75 6.77 -12.35
C GLU A 8 -3.80 6.05 -10.99
N TYR A 9 -3.58 4.73 -11.00
CA TYR A 9 -3.57 3.90 -9.80
C TYR A 9 -2.19 3.29 -9.59
N LYS A 10 -1.78 3.20 -8.33
CA LYS A 10 -0.57 2.51 -7.90
C LYS A 10 -0.91 1.57 -6.76
N VAL A 11 -0.47 0.32 -6.85
CA VAL A 11 -0.64 -0.68 -5.79
C VAL A 11 0.73 -0.96 -5.20
N VAL A 12 0.86 -0.80 -3.89
CA VAL A 12 2.10 -1.01 -3.14
C VAL A 12 1.89 -2.12 -2.14
N THR A 13 2.78 -3.11 -2.12
CA THR A 13 2.79 -4.10 -1.05
C THR A 13 3.61 -3.58 0.13
N PHE A 14 2.97 -3.46 1.29
CA PHE A 14 3.64 -3.23 2.55
C PHE A 14 3.82 -4.58 3.26
N ARG A 15 5.07 -4.99 3.45
CA ARG A 15 5.44 -6.22 4.16
C ARG A 15 6.35 -5.82 5.31
N GLU A 16 6.06 -6.33 6.49
CA GLU A 16 6.94 -6.22 7.64
C GLU A 16 7.17 -7.62 8.19
N SER A 17 8.41 -7.90 8.61
CA SER A 17 8.63 -9.08 9.45
C SER A 17 7.89 -8.83 10.75
N LEU A 18 6.84 -9.59 10.99
CA LEU A 18 6.06 -9.49 12.22
C LEU A 18 7.02 -9.79 13.39
N ILE A 19 7.42 -8.76 14.14
CA ILE A 19 8.00 -8.95 15.47
C ILE A 19 6.79 -9.04 16.41
N GLY A 20 6.27 -10.25 16.62
CA GLY A 20 4.97 -10.49 17.28
C GLY A 20 3.83 -10.66 16.28
N ASP A 21 2.59 -10.28 16.63
CA ASP A 21 1.39 -10.39 15.77
C ASP A 21 0.96 -9.04 15.15
N ALA A 22 1.81 -8.01 15.19
CA ALA A 22 1.40 -6.63 14.87
C ALA A 22 2.26 -5.97 13.79
N LEU A 23 1.60 -5.33 12.81
CA LEU A 23 2.22 -4.42 11.85
C LEU A 23 2.62 -3.10 12.53
N ASP A 24 3.81 -2.58 12.21
CA ASP A 24 4.30 -1.30 12.74
C ASP A 24 3.55 -0.13 12.08
N SER A 25 2.66 0.51 12.84
CA SER A 25 1.86 1.66 12.40
C SER A 25 2.70 2.89 12.05
N GLY A 26 3.82 3.12 12.74
CA GLY A 26 4.72 4.23 12.46
C GLY A 26 5.47 4.06 11.15
N LYS A 27 5.82 2.83 10.78
CA LYS A 27 6.36 2.54 9.43
C LYS A 27 5.30 2.69 8.35
N LEU A 28 4.08 2.21 8.59
CA LEU A 28 2.98 2.37 7.64
C LEU A 28 2.71 3.86 7.37
N GLU A 29 2.64 4.68 8.40
CA GLU A 29 2.46 6.13 8.27
C GLU A 29 3.55 6.78 7.42
N LYS A 30 4.83 6.43 7.64
CA LYS A 30 5.95 6.93 6.83
C LYS A 30 5.83 6.55 5.36
N VAL A 31 5.38 5.33 5.06
CA VAL A 31 5.17 4.88 3.67
C VAL A 31 4.04 5.65 3.01
N LEU A 32 2.92 5.86 3.72
CA LEU A 32 1.79 6.65 3.20
C LEU A 32 2.20 8.10 2.93
N ASN A 33 2.89 8.74 3.86
CA ASN A 33 3.34 10.13 3.71
C ASN A 33 4.33 10.28 2.55
N LYS A 34 5.27 9.35 2.37
CA LYS A 34 6.18 9.34 1.22
C LYS A 34 5.44 9.33 -0.12
N HIS A 35 4.35 8.57 -0.23
CA HIS A 35 3.55 8.56 -1.45
C HIS A 35 2.68 9.81 -1.59
N ALA A 36 2.20 10.38 -0.48
CA ALA A 36 1.49 11.65 -0.48
C ALA A 36 2.36 12.80 -1.02
N GLU A 37 3.66 12.84 -0.66
CA GLU A 37 4.64 13.79 -1.20
C GLU A 37 4.77 13.71 -2.74
N ASP A 38 4.61 12.51 -3.31
CA ASP A 38 4.62 12.24 -4.76
C ASP A 38 3.25 12.54 -5.45
N GLY A 39 2.30 13.10 -4.71
CA GLY A 39 0.96 13.46 -5.19
C GLY A 39 -0.03 12.30 -5.27
N TRP A 40 0.22 11.20 -4.57
CA TRP A 40 -0.71 10.07 -4.46
C TRP A 40 -1.64 10.21 -3.26
N ALA A 41 -2.92 9.87 -3.42
CA ALA A 41 -3.87 9.77 -2.33
C ALA A 41 -4.16 8.29 -2.00
N LEU A 42 -4.33 7.97 -0.72
CA LEU A 42 -4.75 6.63 -0.32
C LEU A 42 -6.20 6.38 -0.74
N LYS A 43 -6.43 5.29 -1.48
CA LYS A 43 -7.77 4.84 -1.88
C LYS A 43 -8.29 3.72 -1.01
N ALA A 44 -7.47 2.69 -0.80
CA ALA A 44 -7.88 1.51 -0.04
C ALA A 44 -6.67 0.81 0.57
N ILE A 45 -6.90 0.16 1.71
CA ILE A 45 -5.99 -0.80 2.32
C ILE A 45 -6.69 -2.16 2.28
N THR A 46 -5.99 -3.18 1.79
CA THR A 46 -6.49 -4.55 1.75
C THR A 46 -5.50 -5.45 2.45
N SER A 47 -5.93 -6.11 3.53
CA SER A 47 -5.17 -7.18 4.15
C SER A 47 -5.11 -8.36 3.19
N ALA A 48 -3.91 -8.85 2.90
CA ALA A 48 -3.72 -9.99 2.04
C ALA A 48 -2.62 -10.89 2.59
N ASP A 49 -2.83 -12.20 2.52
CA ASP A 49 -1.75 -13.16 2.67
C ASP A 49 -0.86 -13.08 1.44
N VAL A 50 0.12 -12.20 1.48
CA VAL A 50 1.03 -12.01 0.36
C VAL A 50 2.07 -13.13 0.41
N LYS A 51 1.78 -14.25 -0.25
CA LYS A 51 2.67 -15.42 -0.35
C LYS A 51 4.11 -15.00 -0.63
N GLY A 52 4.94 -15.01 0.41
CA GLY A 52 6.37 -14.74 0.36
C GLY A 52 7.13 -16.05 0.37
N ARG A 53 7.46 -16.58 -0.81
CA ARG A 53 8.16 -17.85 -1.06
C ARG A 53 7.34 -19.13 -0.82
N ILE A 54 7.68 -20.14 -1.62
CA ILE A 54 7.37 -21.53 -1.35
C ILE A 54 8.22 -21.94 -0.14
N GLY A 55 7.58 -22.16 1.02
CA GLY A 55 8.23 -22.59 2.27
C GLY A 55 7.57 -21.99 3.53
N PRO A 56 7.80 -22.55 4.73
CA PRO A 56 7.22 -22.04 5.98
C PRO A 56 7.71 -20.62 6.28
N GLY A 57 6.78 -19.66 6.42
CA GLY A 57 7.08 -18.24 6.67
C GLY A 57 6.17 -17.27 5.92
N ALA A 58 4.86 -17.51 5.91
CA ALA A 58 3.90 -16.57 5.34
C ALA A 58 4.03 -15.22 6.07
N VAL A 59 4.39 -14.17 5.32
CA VAL A 59 4.46 -12.81 5.85
C VAL A 59 3.09 -12.17 5.60
N GLU A 60 2.36 -11.84 6.66
CA GLU A 60 1.16 -11.03 6.54
C GLU A 60 1.55 -9.65 5.97
N GLY A 61 0.80 -9.19 4.97
CA GLY A 61 1.09 -7.93 4.29
C GLY A 61 -0.17 -7.15 3.97
N LEU A 62 0.01 -5.85 3.74
CA LEU A 62 -1.04 -4.97 3.25
C LEU A 62 -0.80 -4.67 1.77
N LEU A 63 -1.88 -4.61 1.00
CA LEU A 63 -1.92 -3.95 -0.29
C LEU A 63 -2.48 -2.54 -0.09
N LEU A 64 -1.68 -1.54 -0.43
CA LEU A 64 -2.06 -0.14 -0.41
C LEU A 64 -2.40 0.27 -1.84
N THR A 65 -3.67 0.54 -2.10
CA THR A 65 -4.12 1.11 -3.37
C THR A 65 -4.12 2.62 -3.23
N LEU A 66 -3.38 3.27 -4.12
CA LEU A 66 -3.21 4.71 -4.19
C LEU A 66 -3.77 5.21 -5.52
N GLU A 67 -4.34 6.41 -5.53
CA GLU A 67 -4.87 7.07 -6.74
C GLU A 67 -4.39 8.51 -6.87
N ARG A 68 -4.24 8.98 -8.10
CA ARG A 68 -4.01 10.40 -8.40
C ARG A 68 -4.61 10.77 -9.77
N PRO A 69 -4.83 12.06 -10.03
CA PRO A 69 -5.13 12.54 -11.38
C PRO A 69 -4.05 12.13 -12.37
N ARG A 70 -4.44 11.51 -13.48
CA ARG A 70 -3.57 11.21 -14.61
C ARG A 70 -3.27 12.51 -15.34
N ARG A 71 -2.00 12.90 -15.37
CA ARG A 71 -1.49 14.04 -16.13
C ARG A 71 -1.16 13.63 -17.56
#